data_AF-A0A1V4RFQ8-F1
#
_entry.id   AF-A0A1V4RFQ8-F1
#
_cell.length_a   1.000
_cell.length_b   1.000
_cell.length_c   1.000
_cell.angle_alpha   90.00
_cell.angle_beta   90.00
_cell.angle_gamma   90.00
#
_symmetry.space_group_name_H-M   'P 1'
#
loop_
_entity.id
_entity.type
_entity.pdbx_description
1 polymer ?
#
loop_
_entity_poly.entity_id
_entity_poly.type
_entity_poly.pdbx_seq_one_letter_code
_entity_poly.pdbx_strand_id
1 'polypeptide(L)'
;MFVEDSDYENFLHLLESTSCEYSFDILCFALLPDHVHILLKAREDNLNRGMKHLFQSYAQRFNKKYGRKGHVFCGVYRASLCQDDAYLIAASLYIHLNTRKAKIDKNPLECRWCSLAPYINNVEYPLINASYILGIIDDRGKAEARKTYKKMVEENSKPELKSILQNLNAVRDSFDNFMLWFKNNVGNIKWRRKKDLNSYIDIEKALGKIKGRKRFGSLESGEALVYLVEQFKARGYSDKEIADKLQIGRSTVYRLTQ
;
A
#
# COMPACT_ATOMS: atom_id res chain seq x y z
N MET A 1 -19.06 1.35 3.63
CA MET A 1 -18.65 -0.05 3.87
C MET A 1 -18.70 -0.34 5.35
N PHE A 2 -18.08 0.46 6.21
CA PHE A 2 -18.26 0.36 7.66
C PHE A 2 -19.24 1.43 8.12
N VAL A 3 -20.37 1.02 8.70
CA VAL A 3 -21.45 1.91 9.14
C VAL A 3 -21.37 2.12 10.66
N GLU A 4 -21.00 1.10 11.42
CA GLU A 4 -20.84 1.16 12.88
C GLU A 4 -19.61 0.37 13.35
N ASP A 5 -19.21 0.57 14.61
CA ASP A 5 -18.02 -0.05 15.23
C ASP A 5 -17.98 -1.57 15.04
N SER A 6 -19.11 -2.25 15.18
CA SER A 6 -19.18 -3.70 15.03
C SER A 6 -18.83 -4.17 13.61
N ASP A 7 -18.97 -3.33 12.58
CA ASP A 7 -18.52 -3.68 11.22
C ASP A 7 -16.99 -3.73 11.13
N TYR A 8 -16.30 -2.81 11.80
CA TYR A 8 -14.85 -2.79 11.86
C TYR A 8 -14.34 -4.01 12.64
N GLU A 9 -14.94 -4.31 13.79
CA GLU A 9 -14.60 -5.48 14.61
C GLU A 9 -14.81 -6.78 13.83
N ASN A 10 -15.93 -6.91 13.11
CA ASN A 10 -16.20 -8.06 12.26
C ASN A 10 -15.15 -8.24 11.15
N PHE A 11 -14.68 -7.14 10.55
CA PHE A 11 -13.64 -7.20 9.52
C PHE A 11 -12.29 -7.59 10.13
N LEU A 12 -11.93 -7.06 11.29
CA LEU A 12 -10.68 -7.43 11.98
C LEU A 12 -10.67 -8.91 12.36
N HIS A 13 -11.78 -9.43 12.88
CA HIS A 13 -11.91 -10.84 13.19
C HIS A 13 -11.77 -11.73 11.94
N LEU A 14 -12.39 -11.33 10.82
CA LEU A 14 -12.21 -12.04 9.55
C LEU A 14 -10.78 -11.93 9.00
N LEU A 15 -10.12 -10.77 9.16
CA LEU A 15 -8.74 -10.58 8.75
C LEU A 15 -7.82 -11.50 9.55
N GLU A 16 -8.04 -11.61 10.86
CA GLU A 16 -7.32 -12.53 11.73
C GLU A 16 -7.53 -13.99 11.31
N SER A 17 -8.77 -14.44 11.18
CA SER A 17 -9.06 -15.82 10.76
C SER A 17 -8.46 -16.14 9.39
N THR A 18 -8.59 -15.21 8.43
CA THR A 18 -8.00 -15.35 7.09
C THR A 18 -6.47 -15.38 7.17
N SER A 19 -5.85 -14.56 8.02
CA SER A 19 -4.39 -14.55 8.16
C SER A 19 -3.84 -15.87 8.67
N CYS A 20 -4.55 -16.53 9.59
CA CYS A 20 -4.22 -17.85 10.09
C CYS A 20 -4.43 -18.94 9.03
N GLU A 21 -5.57 -18.95 8.36
CA GLU A 21 -5.94 -19.97 7.37
C GLU A 21 -5.03 -19.94 6.12
N TYR A 22 -4.63 -18.75 5.68
CA TYR A 22 -3.86 -18.55 4.45
C TYR A 22 -2.39 -18.20 4.69
N SER A 23 -1.88 -18.34 5.92
CA SER A 23 -0.48 -18.08 6.25
C SER A 23 -0.02 -16.67 5.88
N PHE A 24 -0.79 -15.64 6.26
CA PHE A 24 -0.44 -14.23 6.06
C PHE A 24 0.17 -13.60 7.30
N ASP A 25 1.32 -12.97 7.15
CA ASP A 25 1.85 -12.04 8.15
C ASP A 25 1.29 -10.64 7.88
N ILE A 26 0.34 -10.19 8.70
CA ILE A 26 -0.17 -8.82 8.59
C ILE A 26 0.87 -7.86 9.18
N LEU A 27 1.37 -6.95 8.34
CA LEU A 27 2.39 -5.99 8.75
C LEU A 27 1.75 -4.70 9.26
N CYS A 28 0.76 -4.18 8.55
CA CYS A 28 -0.09 -3.08 9.02
C CYS A 28 -1.42 -3.00 8.26
N PHE A 29 -2.41 -2.32 8.82
CA PHE A 29 -3.68 -2.02 8.17
C PHE A 29 -4.23 -0.66 8.59
N ALA A 30 -5.17 -0.16 7.78
CA ALA A 30 -6.07 0.93 8.11
C ALA A 30 -7.45 0.65 7.52
N LEU A 31 -8.49 0.67 8.36
CA LEU A 31 -9.88 0.56 7.93
C LEU A 31 -10.48 1.96 7.84
N LEU A 32 -10.96 2.35 6.66
CA LEU A 32 -11.63 3.62 6.39
C LEU A 32 -13.10 3.35 6.07
N PRO A 33 -14.04 4.29 6.31
CA PRO A 33 -15.48 4.04 6.14
C PRO A 33 -15.88 3.48 4.77
N ASP A 34 -15.12 3.81 3.73
CA ASP A 34 -15.36 3.46 2.32
C ASP A 34 -14.33 2.49 1.71
N HIS A 35 -13.15 2.26 2.32
CA HIS A 35 -12.13 1.33 1.81
C HIS A 35 -11.21 0.79 2.91
N VAL A 36 -10.39 -0.21 2.57
CA VAL A 36 -9.39 -0.80 3.48
C VAL A 36 -8.02 -0.82 2.82
N HIS A 37 -6.99 -0.53 3.61
CA HIS A 37 -5.61 -0.76 3.23
C HIS A 37 -4.98 -1.85 4.13
N ILE A 38 -4.27 -2.79 3.52
CA ILE A 38 -3.56 -3.87 4.21
C ILE A 38 -2.18 -4.00 3.57
N LEU A 39 -1.15 -3.97 4.40
CA LEU A 39 0.19 -4.43 4.06
C LEU A 39 0.40 -5.77 4.73
N LEU A 40 0.68 -6.79 3.93
CA LEU A 40 0.92 -8.14 4.42
C LEU A 40 2.06 -8.79 3.65
N LYS A 41 2.59 -9.86 4.22
CA LYS A 41 3.48 -10.81 3.56
C LYS A 41 2.77 -12.15 3.48
N ALA A 42 2.49 -12.63 2.27
CA ALA A 42 2.00 -13.98 2.05
C ALA A 42 3.18 -14.96 2.09
N ARG A 43 3.03 -16.07 2.85
CA ARG A 43 4.06 -17.12 2.93
C ARG A 43 3.91 -18.19 1.87
N GLU A 44 2.76 -18.21 1.19
CA GLU A 44 2.38 -19.19 0.18
C GLU A 44 1.77 -18.49 -1.04
N ASP A 45 1.68 -19.20 -2.17
CA ASP A 45 0.98 -18.72 -3.37
C ASP A 45 -0.54 -18.91 -3.26
N ASN A 46 -1.13 -18.18 -2.31
CA ASN A 46 -2.54 -18.28 -1.96
C ASN A 46 -3.20 -16.92 -1.70
N LEU A 47 -2.50 -15.80 -1.99
CA LEU A 47 -2.98 -14.44 -1.76
C LEU A 47 -4.38 -14.22 -2.36
N ASN A 48 -4.56 -14.59 -3.62
CA ASN A 48 -5.85 -14.44 -4.32
C ASN A 48 -6.99 -15.18 -3.61
N ARG A 49 -6.72 -16.39 -3.09
CA ARG A 49 -7.72 -17.22 -2.40
C ARG A 49 -8.07 -16.60 -1.05
N GLY A 50 -7.07 -16.22 -0.25
CA GLY A 50 -7.29 -15.59 1.05
C GLY A 50 -8.00 -14.25 0.95
N MET A 51 -7.59 -13.37 0.02
CA MET A 51 -8.28 -12.08 -0.18
C MET A 51 -9.72 -12.28 -0.66
N LYS A 52 -9.97 -13.24 -1.56
CA LYS A 52 -11.33 -13.58 -1.99
C LYS A 52 -12.17 -14.05 -0.80
N HIS A 53 -11.64 -14.95 0.03
CA HIS A 53 -12.31 -15.42 1.23
C HIS A 53 -12.67 -14.27 2.16
N LEU A 54 -11.70 -13.43 2.54
CA LEU A 54 -11.89 -12.28 3.42
C LEU A 54 -13.02 -11.36 2.95
N PHE A 55 -12.92 -10.87 1.71
CA PHE A 55 -13.87 -9.88 1.19
C PHE A 55 -15.26 -10.49 0.93
N GLN A 56 -15.34 -11.74 0.47
CA GLN A 56 -16.61 -12.41 0.26
C GLN A 56 -17.32 -12.69 1.59
N SER A 57 -16.61 -13.21 2.59
CA SER A 57 -17.14 -13.48 3.92
C SER A 57 -17.65 -12.19 4.59
N TYR A 58 -16.89 -11.09 4.47
CA TYR A 58 -17.33 -9.80 4.98
C TYR A 58 -18.58 -9.30 4.27
N ALA A 59 -18.61 -9.31 2.93
CA ALA A 59 -19.75 -8.84 2.15
C ALA A 59 -21.04 -9.61 2.47
N GLN A 60 -20.94 -10.93 2.66
CA GLN A 60 -22.08 -11.77 3.05
C GLN A 60 -22.61 -11.39 4.44
N ARG A 61 -21.72 -11.23 5.43
CA ARG A 61 -22.10 -10.81 6.79
C ARG A 61 -22.73 -9.42 6.79
N PHE A 62 -22.12 -8.47 6.09
CA PHE A 62 -22.61 -7.10 5.95
C PHE A 62 -24.02 -7.06 5.31
N ASN A 63 -24.20 -7.75 4.18
CA ASN A 63 -25.50 -7.79 3.51
C ASN A 63 -26.57 -8.44 4.38
N LYS A 64 -26.25 -9.53 5.08
CA LYS A 64 -27.17 -10.18 6.02
C LYS A 64 -27.57 -9.23 7.16
N LYS A 65 -26.61 -8.54 7.77
CA LYS A 65 -26.82 -7.61 8.88
C LYS A 65 -27.73 -6.43 8.47
N TYR A 66 -27.49 -5.84 7.31
CA TYR A 66 -28.21 -4.65 6.84
C TYR A 66 -29.39 -4.96 5.91
N GLY A 67 -29.76 -6.24 5.74
CA GLY A 67 -30.84 -6.64 4.83
C GLY A 67 -30.62 -6.24 3.37
N ARG A 68 -29.37 -6.06 2.95
CA ARG A 68 -28.99 -5.58 1.62
C ARG A 68 -28.83 -6.74 0.64
N LYS A 69 -29.03 -6.44 -0.65
CA LYS A 69 -28.71 -7.32 -1.78
C LYS A 69 -27.70 -6.63 -2.68
N GLY A 70 -26.83 -7.41 -3.32
CA GLY A 70 -25.84 -6.91 -4.28
C GLY A 70 -24.44 -6.70 -3.69
N HIS A 71 -23.61 -5.94 -4.42
CA HIS A 71 -22.19 -5.77 -4.11
C HIS A 71 -21.95 -4.80 -2.95
N VAL A 72 -21.09 -5.19 -2.00
CA VAL A 72 -20.55 -4.31 -0.95
C VAL A 72 -19.28 -3.60 -1.44
N PHE A 73 -18.44 -4.33 -2.18
CA PHE A 73 -17.20 -3.83 -2.77
C PHE A 73 -17.37 -3.60 -4.27
N CYS A 74 -16.81 -2.50 -4.78
CA CYS A 74 -16.80 -2.19 -6.21
C CYS A 74 -15.54 -2.73 -6.88
N GLY A 75 -15.64 -3.91 -7.49
CA GLY A 75 -14.56 -4.52 -8.28
C GLY A 75 -13.63 -5.44 -7.48
N VAL A 76 -12.50 -5.80 -8.11
CA VAL A 76 -11.46 -6.63 -7.49
C VAL A 76 -10.58 -5.82 -6.56
N TYR A 77 -10.02 -6.48 -5.54
CA TYR A 77 -8.98 -5.87 -4.72
C TYR A 77 -7.76 -5.50 -5.59
N ARG A 78 -7.07 -4.44 -5.21
CA ARG A 78 -5.83 -4.00 -5.88
C ARG A 78 -4.66 -4.39 -5.00
N ALA A 79 -3.62 -4.95 -5.60
CA ALA A 79 -2.35 -5.25 -4.93
C ALA A 79 -1.19 -4.60 -5.69
N SER A 80 -0.10 -4.37 -4.97
CA SER A 80 1.20 -3.94 -5.50
C SER A 80 2.28 -4.67 -4.71
N LEU A 81 3.25 -5.29 -5.39
CA LEU A 81 4.36 -5.96 -4.71
C LEU A 81 5.31 -4.90 -4.16
N CYS A 82 5.62 -5.00 -2.87
CA CYS A 82 6.65 -4.18 -2.25
C CYS A 82 8.02 -4.78 -2.60
N GLN A 83 8.78 -4.09 -3.45
CA GLN A 83 10.03 -4.62 -4.01
C GLN A 83 11.26 -4.42 -3.12
N ASP A 84 11.20 -3.48 -2.17
CA ASP A 84 12.32 -3.13 -1.30
C ASP A 84 11.86 -2.61 0.07
N ASP A 85 12.84 -2.51 0.98
CA ASP A 85 12.69 -2.08 2.37
C ASP A 85 12.16 -0.64 2.49
N ALA A 86 12.58 0.26 1.60
CA ALA A 86 12.13 1.65 1.63
C ALA A 86 10.68 1.78 1.19
N TYR A 87 10.27 1.03 0.16
CA TYR A 87 8.89 0.91 -0.29
C TYR A 87 8.01 0.35 0.83
N LEU A 88 8.46 -0.67 1.57
CA LEU A 88 7.72 -1.24 2.70
C LEU A 88 7.46 -0.20 3.79
N ILE A 89 8.49 0.55 4.19
CA ILE A 89 8.35 1.62 5.18
C ILE A 89 7.38 2.70 4.67
N ALA A 90 7.58 3.18 3.45
CA ALA A 90 6.72 4.20 2.86
C ALA A 90 5.26 3.72 2.74
N ALA A 91 5.02 2.46 2.34
CA ALA A 91 3.71 1.85 2.32
C ALA A 91 3.07 1.83 3.72
N SER A 92 3.81 1.38 4.74
CA SER A 92 3.29 1.39 6.12
C SER A 92 2.92 2.79 6.60
N LEU A 93 3.75 3.80 6.31
CA LEU A 93 3.46 5.19 6.66
C LEU A 93 2.25 5.71 5.91
N TYR A 94 2.16 5.48 4.61
CA TYR A 94 1.01 5.87 3.81
C TYR A 94 -0.28 5.28 4.41
N ILE A 95 -0.30 3.98 4.69
CA ILE A 95 -1.46 3.28 5.26
C ILE A 95 -1.90 3.94 6.58
N HIS A 96 -0.97 4.14 7.50
CA HIS A 96 -1.28 4.78 8.79
C HIS A 96 -1.67 6.25 8.66
N LEU A 97 -1.16 6.99 7.67
CA LEU A 97 -1.49 8.39 7.44
C LEU A 97 -2.85 8.56 6.74
N ASN A 98 -3.36 7.54 6.04
CA ASN A 98 -4.66 7.62 5.38
C ASN A 98 -5.83 7.72 6.37
N THR A 99 -5.71 7.24 7.60
CA THR A 99 -6.79 7.38 8.60
C THR A 99 -7.11 8.83 8.93
N ARG A 100 -6.13 9.74 8.79
CA ARG A 100 -6.32 11.19 8.91
C ARG A 100 -7.25 11.75 7.84
N LYS A 101 -7.24 11.17 6.63
CA LYS A 101 -8.12 11.57 5.51
C LYS A 101 -9.59 11.33 5.87
N ALA A 102 -9.86 10.18 6.49
CA ALA A 102 -11.22 9.75 6.80
C ALA A 102 -11.86 10.48 7.98
N LYS A 103 -11.15 11.42 8.64
CA LYS A 103 -11.61 12.11 9.86
C LYS A 103 -12.08 11.15 10.96
N ILE A 104 -11.58 9.92 10.97
CA ILE A 104 -11.97 8.90 11.96
C ILE A 104 -11.57 9.40 13.36
N ASP A 105 -10.36 9.93 13.51
CA ASP A 105 -9.85 10.48 14.76
C ASP A 105 -9.19 11.85 14.53
N LYS A 106 -9.45 12.80 15.45
CA LYS A 106 -8.81 14.13 15.43
C LYS A 106 -7.30 14.03 15.69
N ASN A 107 -6.88 13.00 16.44
CA ASN A 107 -5.50 12.67 16.71
C ASN A 107 -5.13 11.34 16.00
N PRO A 108 -4.23 11.34 15.01
CA PRO A 108 -3.79 10.13 14.33
C PRO A 108 -3.15 9.10 15.25
N LEU A 109 -2.56 9.54 16.37
CA LEU A 109 -1.95 8.67 17.37
C LEU A 109 -2.98 7.86 18.17
N GLU A 110 -4.27 8.21 18.05
CA GLU A 110 -5.40 7.58 18.75
C GLU A 110 -6.28 6.73 17.81
N CYS A 111 -5.80 6.47 16.60
CA CYS A 111 -6.53 5.75 15.57
C CYS A 111 -6.97 4.33 16.00
N ARG A 112 -8.27 4.16 16.33
CA ARG A 112 -8.81 2.86 16.80
C ARG A 112 -8.84 1.80 15.71
N TRP A 113 -9.11 2.20 14.46
CA TRP A 113 -9.32 1.29 13.32
C TRP A 113 -8.09 1.17 12.41
N CYS A 114 -6.90 1.36 12.97
CA CYS A 114 -5.64 1.08 12.27
C CYS A 114 -4.58 0.52 13.21
N SER A 115 -3.55 -0.09 12.62
CA SER A 115 -2.47 -0.74 13.36
C SER A 115 -1.32 0.20 13.72
N LEU A 116 -1.56 1.50 13.95
CA LEU A 116 -0.48 2.45 14.23
C LEU A 116 0.13 2.24 15.63
N ALA A 117 -0.68 1.87 16.61
CA ALA A 117 -0.25 1.83 18.01
C ALA A 117 1.03 0.99 18.26
N PRO A 118 1.19 -0.24 17.73
CA PRO A 118 2.43 -1.03 17.87
C PRO A 118 3.70 -0.37 17.31
N TYR A 119 3.53 0.59 16.38
CA TYR A 119 4.62 1.31 15.72
C TYR A 119 5.09 2.57 16.46
N ILE A 120 4.24 3.12 17.34
CA ILE A 120 4.55 4.37 18.07
C ILE A 120 4.59 4.19 19.59
N ASN A 121 3.98 3.12 20.10
CA ASN A 121 3.89 2.79 21.52
C ASN A 121 4.52 1.42 21.79
N ASN A 122 4.90 1.17 23.05
CA ASN A 122 5.37 -0.16 23.46
C ASN A 122 4.21 -1.10 23.76
N VAL A 123 3.39 -1.35 22.74
CA VAL A 123 2.25 -2.27 22.80
C VAL A 123 2.40 -3.33 21.72
N GLU A 124 1.92 -4.53 22.01
CA GLU A 124 1.84 -5.61 21.03
C GLU A 124 0.39 -5.79 20.60
N TYR A 125 0.20 -6.15 19.34
CA TYR A 125 -1.09 -6.48 18.78
C TYR A 125 -0.94 -7.83 18.09
N PRO A 126 -1.58 -8.92 18.57
CA PRO A 126 -1.29 -10.29 18.12
C PRO A 126 -1.39 -10.49 16.60
N LEU A 127 -2.36 -9.83 15.95
CA LEU A 127 -2.52 -9.87 14.49
C LEU A 127 -1.35 -9.24 13.72
N ILE A 128 -0.57 -8.34 14.35
CA ILE A 128 0.33 -7.41 13.65
C ILE A 128 1.79 -7.71 13.94
N ASN A 129 2.51 -8.09 12.88
CA ASN A 129 3.96 -8.23 12.91
C ASN A 129 4.66 -6.88 12.65
N ALA A 130 4.48 -5.93 13.55
CA ALA A 130 5.13 -4.61 13.48
C ALA A 130 6.67 -4.72 13.55
N SER A 131 7.17 -5.77 14.22
CA SER A 131 8.60 -6.03 14.36
C SER A 131 9.33 -6.16 13.03
N TYR A 132 8.63 -6.65 11.98
CA TYR A 132 9.21 -6.78 10.65
C TYR A 132 9.61 -5.42 10.06
N ILE A 133 8.70 -4.43 10.09
CA ILE A 133 8.97 -3.08 9.58
C ILE A 133 9.89 -2.31 10.52
N LEU A 134 9.67 -2.38 11.83
CA LEU A 134 10.53 -1.70 12.80
C LEU A 134 11.98 -2.20 12.72
N GLY A 135 12.21 -3.48 12.47
CA GLY A 135 13.54 -4.06 12.28
C GLY A 135 14.23 -3.70 10.96
N ILE A 136 13.51 -3.09 10.01
CA ILE A 136 14.09 -2.45 8.82
C ILE A 136 14.56 -1.03 9.16
N ILE A 137 13.83 -0.33 10.04
CA ILE A 137 14.10 1.08 10.42
C ILE A 137 15.30 1.19 11.35
N ASP A 138 15.35 0.36 12.39
CA ASP A 138 16.47 0.35 13.34
C ASP A 138 16.72 -1.07 13.85
N ASP A 139 17.92 -1.59 13.61
CA ASP A 139 18.36 -2.92 14.05
C ASP A 139 18.95 -2.92 15.46
N ARG A 140 19.21 -1.74 16.04
CA ARG A 140 19.74 -1.58 17.41
C ARG A 140 18.67 -1.82 18.47
N GLY A 141 17.38 -1.69 18.11
CA GLY A 141 16.27 -2.07 18.98
C GLY A 141 14.92 -1.44 18.62
N LYS A 142 13.84 -2.12 19.01
CA LYS A 142 12.45 -1.69 18.75
C LYS A 142 12.13 -0.30 19.30
N ALA A 143 12.78 0.13 20.40
CA ALA A 143 12.51 1.43 21.01
C ALA A 143 12.92 2.61 20.09
N GLU A 144 14.12 2.56 19.51
CA GLU A 144 14.59 3.60 18.59
C GLU A 144 13.85 3.55 17.25
N ALA A 145 13.52 2.35 16.75
CA ALA A 145 12.69 2.21 15.56
C ALA A 145 11.33 2.89 15.73
N ARG A 146 10.67 2.73 16.89
CA ARG A 146 9.39 3.39 17.19
C ARG A 146 9.52 4.90 17.32
N LYS A 147 10.59 5.41 17.93
CA LYS A 147 10.86 6.86 17.99
C LYS A 147 11.00 7.44 16.58
N THR A 148 11.77 6.79 15.73
CA THR A 148 11.93 7.17 14.32
C THR A 148 10.61 7.12 13.57
N TYR A 149 9.83 6.05 13.71
CA TYR A 149 8.53 5.92 13.04
C TYR A 149 7.54 6.99 13.51
N LYS A 150 7.47 7.23 14.83
CA LYS A 150 6.62 8.27 15.42
C LYS A 150 6.99 9.65 14.89
N LYS A 151 8.29 9.96 14.86
CA LYS A 151 8.81 11.21 14.29
C LYS A 151 8.37 11.39 12.83
N MET A 152 8.50 10.35 12.00
CA MET A 152 8.00 10.39 10.62
C MET A 152 6.51 10.71 10.61
N VAL A 153 5.67 9.98 11.35
CA VAL A 153 4.21 10.22 11.39
C VAL A 153 3.87 11.66 11.80
N GLU A 154 4.61 12.25 12.74
CA GLU A 154 4.42 13.62 13.21
C GLU A 154 4.88 14.67 12.18
N GLU A 155 6.09 14.53 11.64
CA GLU A 155 6.64 15.41 10.59
C GLU A 155 5.81 15.38 9.30
N ASN A 156 5.14 14.26 9.08
CA ASN A 156 4.30 13.97 7.93
C ASN A 156 2.89 14.58 8.02
N SER A 157 2.61 15.42 9.03
CA SER A 157 1.30 16.04 9.27
C SER A 157 1.01 17.33 8.48
N LYS A 158 1.81 17.63 7.46
CA LYS A 158 1.76 18.92 6.74
C LYS A 158 0.58 19.05 5.76
N PRO A 159 0.10 20.28 5.49
CA PRO A 159 -1.05 20.54 4.59
C PRO A 159 -0.87 20.03 3.16
N GLU A 160 0.37 20.01 2.64
CA GLU A 160 0.70 19.52 1.30
C GLU A 160 0.39 18.03 1.13
N LEU A 161 0.67 17.23 2.16
CA LEU A 161 0.36 15.80 2.17
C LEU A 161 -1.17 15.57 2.23
N LYS A 162 -1.89 16.46 2.92
CA LYS A 162 -3.35 16.43 2.98
C LYS A 162 -3.97 16.58 1.59
N SER A 163 -3.39 17.43 0.73
CA SER A 163 -3.82 17.56 -0.68
C SER A 163 -3.55 16.29 -1.50
N ILE A 164 -2.37 15.66 -1.31
CA ILE A 164 -1.99 14.41 -1.99
C ILE A 164 -2.94 13.27 -1.61
N LEU A 165 -3.16 13.06 -0.29
CA LEU A 165 -4.01 11.99 0.23
C LEU A 165 -5.49 12.19 -0.11
N GLN A 166 -5.96 13.43 -0.28
CA GLN A 166 -7.36 13.75 -0.59
C GLN A 166 -7.75 13.54 -2.05
N ASN A 167 -6.80 13.28 -2.96
CA ASN A 167 -7.11 13.11 -4.38
C ASN A 167 -7.76 11.74 -4.65
N LEU A 168 -9.09 11.72 -4.78
CA LEU A 168 -9.93 10.51 -4.81
C LEU A 168 -9.88 9.71 -6.12
N ASN A 169 -9.44 10.32 -7.22
CA ASN A 169 -9.54 9.68 -8.55
C ASN A 169 -8.42 8.68 -8.84
N ALA A 170 -7.39 8.59 -7.98
CA ALA A 170 -6.28 7.66 -8.17
C ALA A 170 -5.55 7.35 -6.86
N VAL A 171 -6.01 6.33 -6.13
CA VAL A 171 -5.30 5.78 -4.96
C VAL A 171 -3.82 5.47 -5.27
N ARG A 172 -3.52 5.07 -6.53
CA ARG A 172 -2.16 4.84 -7.02
C ARG A 172 -1.37 6.13 -7.22
N ASP A 173 -1.92 7.13 -7.90
CA ASP A 173 -1.22 8.41 -8.09
C ASP A 173 -1.03 9.15 -6.75
N SER A 174 -1.93 8.97 -5.78
CA SER A 174 -1.75 9.45 -4.39
C SER A 174 -0.56 8.80 -3.71
N PHE A 175 -0.40 7.47 -3.86
CA PHE A 175 0.76 6.76 -3.34
C PHE A 175 2.07 7.19 -4.05
N ASP A 176 2.04 7.37 -5.37
CA ASP A 176 3.23 7.79 -6.12
C ASP A 176 3.69 9.21 -5.73
N ASN A 177 2.74 10.13 -5.57
CA ASN A 177 3.03 11.46 -5.04
C ASN A 177 3.52 11.42 -3.58
N PHE A 178 2.97 10.53 -2.75
CA PHE A 178 3.46 10.30 -1.40
C PHE A 178 4.90 9.79 -1.40
N MET A 179 5.25 8.85 -2.29
CA MET A 179 6.61 8.33 -2.43
C MET A 179 7.61 9.44 -2.81
N LEU A 180 7.23 10.31 -3.74
CA LEU A 180 8.05 11.46 -4.13
C LEU A 180 8.29 12.40 -2.95
N TRP A 181 7.25 12.69 -2.19
CA TRP A 181 7.35 13.52 -1.00
C TRP A 181 8.16 12.83 0.12
N PHE A 182 7.96 11.53 0.33
CA PHE A 182 8.63 10.73 1.37
C PHE A 182 10.13 10.78 1.17
N LYS A 183 10.59 10.67 -0.07
CA LYS A 183 12.00 10.86 -0.44
C LYS A 183 12.56 12.22 0.00
N ASN A 184 11.85 13.30 -0.31
CA ASN A 184 12.33 14.67 -0.08
C ASN A 184 12.35 15.04 1.41
N ASN A 185 11.54 14.35 2.23
CA ASN A 185 11.34 14.73 3.64
C ASN A 185 11.93 13.71 4.64
N VAL A 186 12.17 12.46 4.22
CA VAL A 186 12.66 11.37 5.08
C VAL A 186 14.11 10.97 4.73
N GLY A 187 14.75 11.72 3.82
CA GLY A 187 16.11 11.47 3.35
C GLY A 187 17.18 11.74 4.41
N ASN A 188 17.54 10.70 5.18
CA ASN A 188 18.86 10.47 5.84
C ASN A 188 18.93 9.15 6.65
N ILE A 189 18.00 8.21 6.43
CA ILE A 189 17.98 6.93 7.17
C ILE A 189 19.00 5.98 6.57
N LYS A 190 19.80 5.31 7.41
CA LYS A 190 20.73 4.27 6.98
C LYS A 190 19.96 2.96 6.76
N TRP A 191 19.93 2.48 5.53
CA TRP A 191 19.10 1.34 5.11
C TRP A 191 19.83 0.01 5.20
N ARG A 192 19.12 -1.06 5.62
CA ARG A 192 19.67 -2.39 5.88
C ARG A 192 19.89 -3.24 4.62
N ARG A 193 18.99 -3.18 3.63
CA ARG A 193 19.18 -3.77 2.30
C ARG A 193 19.22 -2.68 1.24
N LYS A 194 20.34 -2.58 0.51
CA LYS A 194 20.41 -1.74 -0.69
C LYS A 194 19.81 -2.47 -1.88
N LYS A 195 18.53 -2.26 -2.12
CA LYS A 195 18.03 -2.06 -3.49
C LYS A 195 17.47 -0.65 -3.49
N ASP A 196 18.18 0.25 -4.16
CA ASP A 196 18.02 1.69 -3.98
C ASP A 196 16.56 2.14 -4.13
N LEU A 197 16.13 3.09 -3.31
CA LEU A 197 14.95 3.94 -3.58
C LEU A 197 15.04 4.55 -5.00
N ASN A 198 16.27 4.69 -5.53
CA ASN A 198 16.55 5.02 -6.93
C ASN A 198 15.82 4.09 -7.89
N SER A 199 15.67 2.79 -7.66
CA SER A 199 14.97 1.89 -8.59
C SER A 199 13.51 2.32 -8.86
N TYR A 200 12.78 2.71 -7.82
CA TYR A 200 11.44 3.30 -7.94
C TYR A 200 11.49 4.70 -8.59
N ILE A 201 12.44 5.55 -8.17
CA ILE A 201 12.63 6.89 -8.72
C ILE A 201 13.06 6.86 -10.20
N ASP A 202 13.83 5.87 -10.62
CA ASP A 202 14.38 5.74 -11.97
C ASP A 202 13.28 5.31 -12.93
N ILE A 203 12.31 4.53 -12.45
CA ILE A 203 11.05 4.29 -13.15
C ILE A 203 10.25 5.59 -13.26
N GLU A 204 10.04 6.34 -12.16
CA GLU A 204 9.31 7.62 -12.23
C GLU A 204 10.01 8.67 -13.11
N LYS A 205 11.34 8.74 -13.06
CA LYS A 205 12.15 9.58 -13.96
C LYS A 205 12.02 9.10 -15.40
N ALA A 206 12.05 7.80 -15.64
CA ALA A 206 11.81 7.24 -16.97
C ALA A 206 10.40 7.61 -17.47
N LEU A 207 9.38 7.55 -16.61
CA LEU A 207 8.01 7.97 -16.92
C LEU A 207 7.88 9.48 -17.18
N GLY A 208 8.58 10.30 -16.40
CA GLY A 208 8.68 11.74 -16.62
C GLY A 208 9.31 12.07 -17.98
N LYS A 209 10.36 11.33 -18.38
CA LYS A 209 10.97 11.44 -19.72
C LYS A 209 10.02 10.98 -20.84
N ILE A 210 9.15 10.01 -20.57
CA ILE A 210 8.18 9.47 -21.53
C ILE A 210 7.04 10.43 -21.79
N LYS A 211 6.52 11.15 -20.77
CA LYS A 211 5.47 12.17 -20.93
C LYS A 211 5.82 13.28 -21.93
N GLY A 212 7.10 13.45 -22.28
CA GLY A 212 7.58 14.42 -23.27
C GLY A 212 7.92 13.87 -24.67
N ARG A 213 7.95 12.55 -24.89
CA ARG A 213 8.35 11.94 -26.18
C ARG A 213 7.16 11.30 -26.89
N LYS A 214 6.87 11.75 -28.12
CA LYS A 214 5.76 11.25 -28.96
C LYS A 214 5.90 9.81 -29.49
N ARG A 215 7.04 9.14 -29.33
CA ARG A 215 7.27 7.73 -29.70
C ARG A 215 8.60 7.21 -29.11
N PHE A 216 8.61 5.98 -28.61
CA PHE A 216 9.84 5.25 -28.26
C PHE A 216 10.57 4.84 -29.56
N GLY A 217 11.80 5.31 -29.77
CA GLY A 217 12.63 4.97 -30.94
C GLY A 217 13.38 3.66 -30.76
N SER A 218 13.40 2.81 -31.79
CA SER A 218 13.70 1.36 -31.82
C SER A 218 15.04 0.89 -31.20
N LEU A 219 15.01 -0.32 -30.63
CA LEU A 219 16.07 -1.16 -30.04
C LEU A 219 16.47 -0.89 -28.57
N GLU A 220 17.11 0.23 -28.20
CA GLU A 220 17.35 0.56 -26.77
C GLU A 220 16.04 0.80 -26.00
N SER A 221 15.00 1.20 -26.71
CA SER A 221 13.64 1.30 -26.20
C SER A 221 12.99 -0.04 -25.91
N GLY A 222 13.43 -1.14 -26.55
CA GLY A 222 12.80 -2.46 -26.39
C GLY A 222 13.02 -3.01 -25.00
N GLU A 223 14.28 -3.15 -24.59
CA GLU A 223 14.66 -3.65 -23.25
C GLU A 223 14.20 -2.70 -22.14
N ALA A 224 14.32 -1.39 -22.36
CA ALA A 224 13.81 -0.40 -21.40
C ALA A 224 12.28 -0.48 -21.25
N LEU A 225 11.55 -0.76 -22.34
CA LEU A 225 10.09 -0.92 -22.31
C LEU A 225 9.69 -2.24 -21.66
N VAL A 226 10.41 -3.35 -21.91
CA VAL A 226 10.23 -4.62 -21.19
C VAL A 226 10.42 -4.39 -19.70
N TYR A 227 11.54 -3.79 -19.31
CA TYR A 227 11.83 -3.45 -17.92
C TYR A 227 10.71 -2.61 -17.30
N LEU A 228 10.29 -1.51 -17.95
CA LEU A 228 9.20 -0.67 -17.43
C LEU A 228 7.88 -1.42 -17.30
N VAL A 229 7.54 -2.27 -18.27
CA VAL A 229 6.33 -3.11 -18.22
C VAL A 229 6.41 -4.10 -17.06
N GLU A 230 7.52 -4.83 -16.91
CA GLU A 230 7.75 -5.75 -15.78
C GLU A 230 7.68 -5.01 -14.44
N GLN A 231 8.30 -3.83 -14.36
CA GLN A 231 8.28 -3.00 -13.17
C GLN A 231 6.87 -2.50 -12.83
N PHE A 232 6.08 -2.14 -13.83
CA PHE A 232 4.69 -1.77 -13.63
C PHE A 232 3.81 -2.96 -13.24
N LYS A 233 4.00 -4.13 -13.87
CA LYS A 233 3.29 -5.36 -13.50
C LYS A 233 3.61 -5.78 -12.08
N ALA A 234 4.88 -5.72 -11.68
CA ALA A 234 5.28 -5.97 -10.30
C ALA A 234 4.63 -4.98 -9.32
N ARG A 235 4.40 -3.73 -9.73
CA ARG A 235 3.62 -2.72 -8.97
C ARG A 235 2.10 -2.88 -9.11
N GLY A 236 1.64 -3.94 -9.77
CA GLY A 236 0.23 -4.31 -9.91
C GLY A 236 -0.57 -3.52 -10.93
N TYR A 237 0.07 -2.73 -11.79
CA TYR A 237 -0.62 -2.06 -12.89
C TYR A 237 -1.20 -3.10 -13.87
N SER A 238 -2.46 -2.92 -14.27
CA SER A 238 -3.08 -3.76 -15.30
C SER A 238 -2.50 -3.45 -16.68
N ASP A 239 -2.55 -4.40 -17.60
CA ASP A 239 -2.07 -4.21 -18.97
C ASP A 239 -2.70 -2.98 -19.66
N LYS A 240 -3.96 -2.66 -19.30
CA LYS A 240 -4.63 -1.43 -19.73
C LYS A 240 -3.94 -0.18 -19.20
N GLU A 241 -3.71 -0.11 -17.89
CA GLU A 241 -3.09 1.07 -17.26
C GLU A 241 -1.64 1.25 -17.71
N ILE A 242 -0.90 0.15 -17.90
CA ILE A 242 0.47 0.18 -18.43
C ILE A 242 0.47 0.74 -19.86
N ALA A 243 -0.44 0.25 -20.71
CA ALA A 243 -0.60 0.73 -22.08
C ALA A 243 -0.92 2.24 -22.11
N ASP A 244 -1.84 2.68 -21.26
CA ASP A 244 -2.24 4.09 -21.16
C ASP A 244 -1.07 4.97 -20.63
N LYS A 245 -0.31 4.49 -19.62
CA LYS A 245 0.83 5.24 -19.04
C LYS A 245 2.04 5.30 -19.97
N LEU A 246 2.32 4.22 -20.70
CA LEU A 246 3.44 4.15 -21.64
C LEU A 246 3.08 4.62 -23.06
N GLN A 247 1.81 4.96 -23.31
CA GLN A 247 1.27 5.32 -24.62
C GLN A 247 1.56 4.25 -25.70
N ILE A 248 1.41 2.97 -25.33
CA ILE A 248 1.60 1.82 -26.21
C ILE A 248 0.30 1.00 -26.31
N GLY A 249 0.21 0.09 -27.29
CA GLY A 249 -0.94 -0.82 -27.39
C GLY A 249 -0.95 -1.87 -26.27
N ARG A 250 -2.14 -2.24 -25.77
CA ARG A 250 -2.28 -3.34 -24.78
C ARG A 250 -1.70 -4.66 -25.27
N SER A 251 -1.84 -4.96 -26.56
CA SER A 251 -1.22 -6.13 -27.20
C SER A 251 0.31 -6.08 -27.19
N THR A 252 0.90 -4.88 -27.15
CA THR A 252 2.35 -4.71 -26.98
C THR A 252 2.76 -4.99 -25.54
N VAL A 253 2.01 -4.51 -24.55
CA VAL A 253 2.25 -4.84 -23.13
C VAL A 253 2.23 -6.35 -22.91
N TYR A 254 1.22 -7.03 -23.47
CA TYR A 254 1.09 -8.48 -23.34
C TYR A 254 2.28 -9.25 -23.94
N ARG A 255 2.70 -8.89 -25.16
CA ARG A 255 3.84 -9.53 -25.86
C ARG A 255 5.18 -9.34 -25.17
N LEU A 256 5.38 -8.23 -24.45
CA LEU A 256 6.63 -7.94 -23.73
C LEU A 256 6.74 -8.69 -22.40
N THR A 257 5.74 -9.49 -22.03
CA THR A 257 5.67 -10.21 -20.74
C THR A 257 5.42 -11.70 -20.89
N GLN A 258 5.59 -12.22 -22.11
CA GLN A 258 5.58 -13.64 -22.46
C GLN A 258 7.00 -14.18 -22.49
#